data_AF-A0A4S4ZWQ8-F1
#
_entry.id   AF-A0A4S4ZWQ8-F1
#
_cell.length_a   1.000
_cell.length_b   1.000
_cell.length_c   1.000
_cell.angle_alpha   90.00
_cell.angle_beta   90.00
_cell.angle_gamma   90.00
#
_symmetry.space_group_name_H-M   'P 1'
#
loop_
_entity.id
_entity.type
_entity.pdbx_description
1 polymer ?
#
loop_
_entity_poly.entity_id
_entity_poly.type
_entity_poly.pdbx_seq_one_letter_code
_entity_poly.pdbx_strand_id
1 'polypeptide(L)'
;MVRFVSAFDDSYAPIYATLDSLASYFDPQLAPEDFLAWLATWVGVELDDAWSTADRRRIIADAARLHRQRGTAQGIEGALEQGLGAAEVTVADSGACTWSQKPGADPEGSSPPSVSVTVAVTDPDEVDVRRVEALLEGVCPAHVARHYSVVRAGGGER
;
A
#
# COMPACT_ATOMS: atom_id res chain seq x y z
N MET A 1 -56.77 8.69 -0.60
CA MET A 1 -55.85 7.97 -1.50
C MET A 1 -54.44 8.57 -1.47
N VAL A 2 -54.28 9.89 -1.63
CA VAL A 2 -52.97 10.58 -1.56
C VAL A 2 -52.19 10.28 -0.27
N ARG A 3 -52.85 10.32 0.91
CA ARG A 3 -52.22 10.02 2.22
C ARG A 3 -51.71 8.57 2.37
N PHE A 4 -52.27 7.63 1.62
CA PHE A 4 -51.81 6.23 1.66
C PHE A 4 -50.54 6.06 0.83
N VAL A 5 -50.53 6.61 -0.39
CA VAL A 5 -49.37 6.54 -1.29
C VAL A 5 -48.17 7.32 -0.74
N SER A 6 -48.40 8.48 -0.12
CA SER A 6 -47.32 9.27 0.49
C SER A 6 -46.59 8.52 1.61
N ALA A 7 -47.30 7.71 2.40
CA ALA A 7 -46.67 6.91 3.45
C ALA A 7 -45.69 5.86 2.90
N PHE A 8 -45.96 5.31 1.71
CA PHE A 8 -45.01 4.43 1.03
C PHE A 8 -43.81 5.21 0.51
N ASP A 9 -44.04 6.37 -0.11
CA ASP A 9 -42.96 7.24 -0.60
C ASP A 9 -42.00 7.65 0.53
N ASP A 10 -42.55 8.10 1.67
CA ASP A 10 -41.77 8.43 2.87
C ASP A 10 -40.97 7.22 3.39
N SER A 11 -41.53 6.00 3.29
CA SER A 11 -40.85 4.78 3.73
C SER A 11 -39.73 4.33 2.78
N TYR A 12 -39.83 4.63 1.48
CA TYR A 12 -38.82 4.28 0.48
C TYR A 12 -37.77 5.38 0.27
N ALA A 13 -38.08 6.64 0.60
CA ALA A 13 -37.18 7.78 0.40
C ALA A 13 -35.75 7.55 0.95
N PRO A 14 -35.54 6.93 2.14
CA PRO A 14 -34.18 6.64 2.63
C PRO A 14 -33.40 5.65 1.74
N ILE A 15 -34.10 4.70 1.10
CA ILE A 15 -33.48 3.74 0.18
C ILE A 15 -33.00 4.46 -1.07
N TYR A 16 -33.84 5.32 -1.65
CA TYR A 16 -33.45 6.14 -2.81
C TYR A 16 -32.27 7.06 -2.48
N ALA A 17 -32.31 7.75 -1.34
CA ALA A 17 -31.20 8.59 -0.89
C ALA A 17 -29.87 7.81 -0.74
N THR A 18 -29.94 6.57 -0.26
CA THR A 18 -28.77 5.68 -0.16
C THR A 18 -28.25 5.28 -1.54
N LEU A 19 -29.15 4.91 -2.47
CA LEU A 19 -28.78 4.55 -3.84
C LEU A 19 -28.19 5.73 -4.61
N ASP A 20 -28.76 6.92 -4.46
CA ASP A 20 -28.25 8.16 -5.06
C ASP A 20 -26.87 8.52 -4.51
N SER A 21 -26.56 8.11 -3.28
CA SER A 21 -25.27 8.34 -2.61
C SER A 21 -24.28 7.17 -2.75
N LEU A 22 -24.66 6.08 -3.44
CA LEU A 22 -23.91 4.82 -3.43
C LEU A 22 -22.45 4.98 -3.89
N ALA A 23 -22.20 5.83 -4.87
CA ALA A 23 -20.83 6.11 -5.35
C ALA A 23 -19.91 6.61 -4.22
N SER A 24 -20.43 7.38 -3.26
CA SER A 24 -19.67 7.91 -2.13
C SER A 24 -19.17 6.82 -1.19
N TYR A 25 -19.85 5.67 -1.12
CA TYR A 25 -19.42 4.54 -0.29
C TYR A 25 -18.22 3.80 -0.90
N PHE A 26 -17.96 3.96 -2.20
CA PHE A 26 -16.80 3.37 -2.88
C PHE A 26 -15.61 4.30 -2.99
N ASP A 27 -15.78 5.60 -2.69
CA ASP A 27 -14.68 6.55 -2.57
C ASP A 27 -14.20 6.59 -1.11
N PRO A 28 -12.97 6.13 -0.80
CA PRO A 28 -12.45 6.16 0.56
C PRO A 28 -12.38 7.58 1.15
N GLN A 29 -12.46 8.66 0.38
CA GLN A 29 -12.48 10.03 0.90
C GLN A 29 -13.89 10.50 1.29
N LEU A 30 -14.94 9.86 0.76
CA LEU A 30 -16.33 10.23 0.99
C LEU A 30 -17.09 9.23 1.86
N ALA A 31 -16.64 7.98 1.88
CA ALA A 31 -17.32 6.91 2.61
C ALA A 31 -17.43 7.22 4.12
N PRO A 32 -18.51 6.80 4.78
CA PRO A 32 -18.57 6.81 6.25
C PRO A 32 -17.40 6.04 6.88
N GLU A 33 -16.94 6.48 8.06
CA GLU A 33 -15.75 5.93 8.72
C GLU A 33 -15.90 4.44 9.08
N ASP A 34 -17.09 4.05 9.56
CA ASP A 34 -17.46 2.68 9.89
C ASP A 34 -17.49 1.76 8.65
N PHE A 35 -17.72 2.33 7.46
CA PHE A 35 -17.72 1.60 6.20
C PHE A 35 -16.31 1.30 5.67
N LEU A 36 -15.29 2.02 6.12
CA LEU A 36 -13.91 1.85 5.66
C LEU A 36 -13.38 0.44 5.95
N ALA A 37 -13.76 -0.16 7.08
CA ALA A 37 -13.37 -1.53 7.42
C ALA A 37 -13.87 -2.54 6.39
N TRP A 38 -15.12 -2.39 5.92
CA TRP A 38 -15.67 -3.24 4.89
C TRP A 38 -14.98 -3.01 3.54
N LEU A 39 -14.77 -1.74 3.15
CA LEU A 39 -14.07 -1.40 1.91
C LEU A 39 -12.63 -1.91 1.88
N ALA A 40 -11.93 -1.91 3.03
CA ALA A 40 -10.59 -2.46 3.16
C ALA A 40 -10.52 -3.95 2.80
N THR A 41 -11.54 -4.74 3.18
CA THR A 41 -11.60 -6.16 2.82
C THR A 41 -11.66 -6.40 1.32
N TRP A 42 -12.31 -5.50 0.57
CA TRP A 42 -12.42 -5.60 -0.88
C TRP A 42 -11.10 -5.38 -1.59
N VAL A 43 -10.25 -4.50 -1.04
CA VAL A 43 -8.94 -4.18 -1.60
C VAL A 43 -7.81 -4.96 -0.95
N GLY A 44 -8.11 -5.95 -0.11
CA GLY A 44 -7.11 -6.80 0.54
C GLY A 44 -6.19 -6.04 1.49
N VAL A 45 -6.73 -5.05 2.20
CA VAL A 45 -6.01 -4.30 3.25
C VAL A 45 -6.48 -4.79 4.61
N GLU A 46 -5.53 -5.21 5.44
CA GLU A 46 -5.75 -5.38 6.88
C GLU A 46 -5.56 -4.03 7.57
N LEU A 47 -6.59 -3.58 8.28
CA LEU A 47 -6.53 -2.30 9.00
C LEU A 47 -5.79 -2.46 10.32
N ASP A 48 -4.93 -1.48 10.60
CA ASP A 48 -4.27 -1.34 11.88
C ASP A 48 -5.07 -0.42 12.81
N ASP A 49 -5.23 -0.83 14.06
CA ASP A 49 -5.87 -0.02 15.09
C ASP A 49 -5.08 1.24 15.44
N ALA A 50 -3.77 1.24 15.19
CA ALA A 50 -2.91 2.42 15.34
C ALA A 50 -3.13 3.49 14.25
N TRP A 51 -3.81 3.17 13.14
CA TRP A 51 -4.02 4.11 12.06
C TRP A 51 -5.14 5.11 12.34
N SER A 52 -4.83 6.39 12.11
CA SER A 52 -5.83 7.43 12.04
C SER A 52 -6.83 7.18 10.90
N THR A 53 -8.02 7.75 10.98
CA THR A 53 -9.01 7.67 9.90
C THR A 53 -8.43 8.18 8.57
N ALA A 54 -7.62 9.24 8.61
CA ALA A 54 -6.97 9.78 7.43
C ALA A 54 -5.99 8.77 6.79
N ASP A 55 -5.21 8.05 7.61
CA ASP A 55 -4.33 6.99 7.13
C ASP A 55 -5.11 5.83 6.52
N ARG A 56 -6.18 5.38 7.18
CA ARG A 56 -7.07 4.33 6.65
C ARG A 56 -7.61 4.72 5.27
N ARG A 57 -8.12 5.94 5.11
CA ARG A 57 -8.64 6.45 3.84
C ARG A 57 -7.56 6.48 2.75
N ARG A 58 -6.38 7.01 3.07
CA ARG A 58 -5.22 7.04 2.16
C ARG A 58 -4.81 5.63 1.73
N ILE A 59 -4.70 4.70 2.69
CA ILE A 59 -4.26 3.33 2.44
C ILE A 59 -5.23 2.58 1.54
N ILE A 60 -6.53 2.67 1.81
CA ILE A 60 -7.55 2.04 0.98
C ILE A 60 -7.54 2.63 -0.44
N ALA A 61 -7.39 3.95 -0.57
CA ALA A 61 -7.34 4.62 -1.88
C ALA A 61 -6.12 4.20 -2.73
N ASP A 62 -4.96 4.01 -2.09
CA ASP A 62 -3.72 3.62 -2.76
C ASP A 62 -3.58 2.12 -3.02
N ALA A 63 -4.36 1.28 -2.32
CA ALA A 63 -4.20 -0.18 -2.33
C ALA A 63 -4.14 -0.77 -3.74
N ALA A 64 -5.07 -0.40 -4.63
CA ALA A 64 -5.11 -0.94 -5.99
C ALA A 64 -3.86 -0.55 -6.82
N ARG A 65 -3.29 0.63 -6.59
CA ARG A 65 -2.05 1.06 -7.27
C ARG A 65 -0.86 0.26 -6.75
N LEU A 66 -0.74 0.11 -5.42
CA LEU A 66 0.35 -0.65 -4.80
C LEU A 66 0.31 -2.13 -5.20
N HIS A 67 -0.88 -2.74 -5.24
CA HIS A 67 -1.05 -4.13 -5.68
C HIS A 67 -0.57 -4.36 -7.12
N ARG A 68 -0.78 -3.40 -8.02
CA ARG A 68 -0.28 -3.47 -9.41
C ARG A 68 1.25 -3.40 -9.50
N GLN A 69 1.89 -2.79 -8.52
CA GLN A 69 3.34 -2.57 -8.48
C GLN A 69 4.05 -3.59 -7.57
N ARG A 70 3.32 -4.56 -7.02
CA ARG A 70 3.88 -5.58 -6.12
C ARG A 70 5.04 -6.31 -6.78
N GLY A 71 6.13 -6.51 -6.02
CA GLY A 71 7.36 -7.12 -6.52
C GLY A 71 8.26 -6.22 -7.38
N THR A 72 7.91 -4.96 -7.59
CA THR A 72 8.80 -3.95 -8.21
C THR A 72 9.47 -3.10 -7.13
N ALA A 73 10.64 -2.51 -7.44
CA ALA A 73 11.30 -1.56 -6.53
C ALA A 73 10.35 -0.45 -6.09
N GLN A 74 9.66 0.19 -7.04
CA GLN A 74 8.68 1.25 -6.76
C GLN A 74 7.53 0.80 -5.86
N GLY A 75 7.04 -0.43 -6.04
CA GLY A 75 5.97 -0.97 -5.20
C GLY A 75 6.43 -1.28 -3.78
N ILE A 76 7.66 -1.78 -3.63
CA ILE A 76 8.28 -2.06 -2.34
C ILE A 76 8.52 -0.75 -1.58
N GLU A 77 9.13 0.24 -2.25
CA GLU A 77 9.35 1.60 -1.71
C GLU A 77 8.02 2.20 -1.24
N GLY A 78 7.05 2.34 -2.15
CA GLY A 78 5.77 2.98 -1.83
C GLY A 78 4.99 2.30 -0.71
N ALA A 79 5.05 0.96 -0.61
CA ALA A 79 4.38 0.24 0.48
C ALA A 79 5.06 0.46 1.84
N LEU A 80 6.40 0.47 1.88
CA LEU A 80 7.16 0.72 3.11
C LEU A 80 7.05 2.18 3.55
N GLU A 81 7.19 3.14 2.65
CA GLU A 81 7.06 4.58 2.97
C GLU A 81 5.67 4.89 3.55
N GLN A 82 4.63 4.31 2.94
CA GLN A 82 3.26 4.49 3.38
C GLN A 82 2.97 3.74 4.69
N GLY A 83 3.45 2.51 4.81
CA GLY A 83 3.23 1.65 5.98
C GLY A 83 4.00 2.08 7.22
N LEU A 84 5.15 2.74 7.04
CA LEU A 84 6.01 3.26 8.12
C LEU A 84 5.79 4.75 8.41
N GLY A 85 5.02 5.46 7.58
CA GLY A 85 4.60 6.84 7.87
C GLY A 85 5.66 7.91 7.55
N ALA A 86 6.21 7.89 6.33
CA ALA A 86 7.15 8.87 5.76
C ALA A 86 8.66 8.66 6.05
N ALA A 87 9.10 7.39 6.10
CA ALA A 87 10.51 7.04 5.91
C ALA A 87 10.94 7.26 4.44
N GLU A 88 12.22 7.50 4.19
CA GLU A 88 12.77 7.39 2.83
C GLU A 88 13.23 5.95 2.61
N VAL A 89 12.75 5.32 1.54
CA VAL A 89 13.06 3.91 1.25
C VAL A 89 13.76 3.81 -0.10
N THR A 90 14.85 3.06 -0.15
CA THR A 90 15.56 2.77 -1.39
C THR A 90 15.68 1.27 -1.59
N VAL A 91 15.33 0.80 -2.79
CA VAL A 91 15.38 -0.61 -3.14
C VAL A 91 16.39 -0.87 -4.26
N ALA A 92 17.27 -1.84 -4.04
CA ALA A 92 18.19 -2.37 -5.04
C ALA A 92 17.89 -3.85 -5.31
N ASP A 93 17.77 -4.24 -6.57
CA ASP A 93 17.60 -5.63 -7.02
C ASP A 93 18.88 -6.15 -7.69
N SER A 94 19.12 -7.46 -7.57
CA SER A 94 20.30 -8.10 -8.15
C SER A 94 20.14 -8.50 -9.62
N GLY A 95 18.97 -8.28 -10.21
CA GLY A 95 18.71 -8.54 -11.63
C GLY A 95 19.41 -7.54 -12.55
N ALA A 96 19.57 -7.93 -13.81
CA ALA A 96 20.00 -7.04 -14.88
C ALA A 96 19.30 -7.40 -16.19
N CYS A 97 19.21 -6.43 -17.09
CA CYS A 97 18.69 -6.62 -18.45
C CYS A 97 19.72 -6.11 -19.45
N THR A 98 20.58 -7.01 -19.91
CA THR A 98 21.65 -6.72 -20.86
C THR A 98 21.43 -7.43 -22.18
N TRP A 99 21.85 -6.80 -23.27
CA TRP A 99 21.86 -7.41 -24.60
C TRP A 99 23.27 -7.33 -25.19
N SER A 100 23.62 -8.31 -26.04
CA SER A 100 24.90 -8.37 -26.71
C SER A 100 24.73 -8.80 -28.16
N GLN A 101 25.50 -8.19 -29.06
CA GLN A 101 25.63 -8.64 -30.45
C GLN A 101 26.66 -9.77 -30.60
N LYS A 102 27.46 -10.03 -29.56
CA LYS A 102 28.46 -11.11 -29.52
C LYS A 102 27.86 -12.34 -28.83
N PRO A 103 27.86 -13.52 -29.49
CA PRO A 103 27.51 -14.77 -28.83
C PRO A 103 28.41 -15.02 -27.61
N GLY A 104 27.83 -15.56 -26.53
CA GLY A 104 28.58 -15.95 -25.32
C GLY A 104 29.01 -14.78 -24.42
N ALA A 105 28.41 -13.60 -24.54
CA ALA A 105 28.61 -12.55 -23.53
C ALA A 105 28.03 -13.00 -22.18
N ASP A 106 28.79 -12.78 -21.11
CA ASP A 106 28.32 -13.06 -19.75
C ASP A 106 27.15 -12.13 -19.41
N PRO A 107 26.03 -12.67 -18.93
CA PRO A 107 24.92 -11.85 -18.46
C PRO A 107 25.32 -11.10 -17.19
N GLU A 108 24.93 -9.83 -17.09
CA GLU A 108 25.02 -9.09 -15.82
C GLU A 108 23.94 -9.58 -14.83
N GLY A 109 24.13 -9.25 -13.56
CA GLY A 109 23.26 -9.66 -12.45
C GLY A 109 23.80 -10.84 -11.64
N SER A 110 23.17 -11.13 -10.50
CA SER A 110 23.56 -12.24 -9.63
C SER A 110 22.44 -13.28 -9.48
N SER A 111 22.86 -14.55 -9.34
CA SER A 111 21.98 -15.67 -8.98
C SER A 111 22.46 -16.30 -7.67
N PRO A 112 21.57 -16.62 -6.72
CA PRO A 112 20.11 -16.47 -6.78
C PRO A 112 19.65 -14.99 -6.73
N PRO A 113 18.39 -14.69 -7.14
CA PRO A 113 17.87 -13.32 -7.12
C PRO A 113 17.72 -12.81 -5.69
N SER A 114 18.08 -11.55 -5.47
CA SER A 114 18.01 -10.91 -4.16
C SER A 114 17.66 -9.42 -4.25
N VAL A 115 16.95 -8.94 -3.24
CA VAL A 115 16.59 -7.53 -3.06
C VAL A 115 17.17 -7.02 -1.75
N SER A 116 17.82 -5.87 -1.81
CA SER A 116 18.33 -5.12 -0.67
C SER A 116 17.52 -3.85 -0.47
N VAL A 117 16.96 -3.68 0.72
CA VAL A 117 16.12 -2.53 1.08
C VAL A 117 16.82 -1.70 2.15
N THR A 118 16.92 -0.40 1.92
CA THR A 118 17.43 0.55 2.91
C THR A 118 16.28 1.44 3.35
N VAL A 119 15.98 1.42 4.65
CA VAL A 119 14.93 2.26 5.26
C VAL A 119 15.61 3.34 6.08
N ALA A 120 15.53 4.58 5.61
CA ALA A 120 16.11 5.73 6.28
C ALA A 120 15.05 6.43 7.16
N VAL A 121 15.36 6.56 8.45
CA VAL A 121 14.45 7.11 9.48
C VAL A 121 15.17 8.07 10.42
N THR A 122 14.41 8.90 11.13
CA THR A 122 14.98 9.84 12.12
C THR A 122 15.64 9.10 13.29
N ASP A 123 14.97 8.08 13.81
CA ASP A 123 15.47 7.23 14.89
C ASP A 123 15.31 5.74 14.53
N PRO A 124 16.41 5.03 14.19
CA PRO A 124 16.37 3.60 13.89
C PRO A 124 15.84 2.72 15.02
N ASP A 125 16.03 3.12 16.27
CA ASP A 125 15.68 2.28 17.43
C ASP A 125 14.17 2.30 17.74
N GLU A 126 13.44 3.29 17.22
CA GLU A 126 11.99 3.41 17.39
C GLU A 126 11.19 2.68 16.29
N VAL A 127 11.86 2.16 15.25
CA VAL A 127 11.19 1.48 14.14
C VAL A 127 10.71 0.10 14.57
N ASP A 128 9.41 -0.15 14.36
CA ASP A 128 8.86 -1.49 14.55
C ASP A 128 9.35 -2.45 13.45
N VAL A 129 10.35 -3.25 13.81
CA VAL A 129 10.96 -4.26 12.94
C VAL A 129 9.92 -5.28 12.44
N ARG A 130 8.93 -5.65 13.28
CA ARG A 130 7.90 -6.63 12.88
C ARG A 130 7.03 -6.07 11.77
N ARG A 131 6.75 -4.77 11.84
CA ARG A 131 5.99 -4.05 10.81
C ARG A 131 6.76 -3.98 9.50
N VAL A 132 8.06 -3.71 9.54
CA VAL A 132 8.93 -3.75 8.35
C VAL A 132 8.90 -5.13 7.70
N GLU A 133 9.06 -6.19 8.50
CA GLU A 133 9.06 -7.57 8.01
C GLU A 133 7.71 -7.97 7.40
N ALA A 134 6.60 -7.63 8.06
CA ALA A 134 5.25 -7.91 7.55
C ALA A 134 4.98 -7.17 6.23
N LEU A 135 5.40 -5.92 6.12
CA LEU A 135 5.28 -5.15 4.88
C LEU A 135 6.12 -5.80 3.76
N LEU A 136 7.38 -6.13 4.03
CA LEU A 136 8.28 -6.78 3.07
C LEU A 136 7.73 -8.14 2.59
N GLU A 137 7.21 -8.97 3.48
CA GLU A 137 6.52 -10.22 3.11
C GLU A 137 5.27 -9.96 2.26
N GLY A 138 4.57 -8.88 2.58
CA GLY A 138 3.42 -8.39 1.82
C GLY A 138 3.76 -7.90 0.41
N VAL A 139 5.00 -7.53 0.08
CA VAL A 139 5.32 -6.95 -1.25
C VAL A 139 6.39 -7.67 -2.06
N CYS A 140 7.31 -8.39 -1.41
CA CYS A 140 8.39 -9.09 -2.10
C CYS A 140 7.90 -10.44 -2.65
N PRO A 141 8.38 -10.88 -3.83
CA PRO A 141 8.10 -12.22 -4.33
C PRO A 141 8.71 -13.28 -3.41
N ALA A 142 7.95 -14.34 -3.11
CA ALA A 142 8.34 -15.36 -2.12
C ALA A 142 9.66 -16.10 -2.42
N HIS A 143 10.11 -16.12 -3.68
CA HIS A 143 11.32 -16.82 -4.13
C HIS A 143 12.57 -15.94 -4.16
N VAL A 144 12.45 -14.64 -3.86
CA VAL A 144 13.56 -13.68 -3.91
C VAL A 144 14.12 -13.52 -2.50
N ALA A 145 15.44 -13.68 -2.35
CA ALA A 145 16.11 -13.44 -1.08
C ALA A 145 15.98 -11.95 -0.72
N ARG A 146 15.64 -11.65 0.53
CA ARG A 146 15.44 -10.27 0.99
C ARG A 146 16.42 -9.93 2.09
N HIS A 147 17.06 -8.79 1.94
CA HIS A 147 17.90 -8.17 2.96
C HIS A 147 17.36 -6.76 3.21
N TYR A 148 17.33 -6.34 4.46
CA TYR A 148 16.99 -4.95 4.79
C TYR A 148 17.92 -4.42 5.85
N SER A 149 18.09 -3.11 5.85
CA SER A 149 18.77 -2.38 6.92
C SER A 149 18.00 -1.10 7.22
N VAL A 150 17.90 -0.78 8.51
CA VAL A 150 17.33 0.47 8.99
C VAL A 150 18.51 1.38 9.35
N VAL A 151 18.54 2.56 8.75
CA VAL A 151 19.64 3.51 8.93
C VAL A 151 19.08 4.85 9.39
N ARG A 152 19.90 5.61 10.11
CA ARG A 152 19.55 6.99 10.43
C ARG A 152 19.59 7.81 9.14
N ALA A 153 18.53 8.55 8.86
CA ALA A 153 18.50 9.49 7.74
C ALA A 153 19.66 10.47 7.91
N GLY A 154 20.53 10.54 6.90
CA GLY A 154 21.66 11.44 6.91
C GLY A 154 21.14 12.88 6.93
N GLY A 155 21.42 13.62 8.00
CA GLY A 155 21.24 15.06 8.01
C GLY A 155 22.15 15.66 6.95
N GLY A 156 21.63 15.88 5.76
CA GLY A 156 22.35 16.59 4.71
C GLY A 156 22.68 17.99 5.21
N GLU A 157 23.96 18.23 5.48
CA GLU A 157 24.50 19.59 5.54
C GLU A 157 24.10 20.31 4.24
N ARG A 158 23.31 21.37 4.39
CA ARG A 158 23.21 22.46 3.45
C ARG A 158 23.76 23.71 4.13
#